data_AF-A0A416HPB4-F1
#
_entry.id   AF-A0A416HPB4-F1
#
_cell.length_a   1.000
_cell.length_b   1.000
_cell.length_c   1.000
_cell.angle_alpha   90.00
_cell.angle_beta   90.00
_cell.angle_gamma   90.00
#
_symmetry.space_group_name_H-M   'P 1'
#
loop_
_entity.id
_entity.type
_entity.pdbx_description
1 polymer ?
#
loop_
_entity_poly.entity_id
_entity_poly.type
_entity_poly.pdbx_seq_one_letter_code
_entity_poly.pdbx_strand_id
1 'polypeptide(L)'
;MAKYLEFESMTEGLESKVRQDLKFKTGNFVWKIKFNIPLDPKTVNNVNLYVTSMNLSPLRTAIRYNSLENEIEIEPLEPYAQNESYILNITTKVTSLGGQPLKKPLQVQFKIDG
;
A
#
# COMPACT_ATOMS: atom_id res chain seq x y z
N MET A 1 13.44 18.36 3.04
CA MET A 1 12.30 17.81 2.29
C MET A 1 11.14 17.72 3.27
N ALA A 2 10.01 18.37 3.01
CA ALA A 2 8.87 18.30 3.92
C ALA A 2 8.35 16.85 3.95
N LYS A 3 8.13 16.31 5.15
CA LYS A 3 7.45 15.02 5.33
C LYS A 3 5.97 15.33 5.49
N TYR A 4 5.16 14.87 4.54
CA TYR A 4 3.71 15.03 4.54
C TYR A 4 2.99 13.80 5.09
N LEU A 5 3.71 12.69 5.18
CA LEU A 5 3.33 11.44 5.82
C LEU A 5 4.39 11.06 6.84
N GLU A 6 3.95 10.61 8.00
CA GLU A 6 4.77 9.93 8.99
C GLU A 6 4.64 8.42 8.79
N PHE A 7 5.77 7.70 8.70
CA PHE A 7 5.77 6.24 8.70
C PHE A 7 6.07 5.76 10.12
N GLU A 8 5.06 5.21 10.79
CA GLU A 8 5.13 4.85 12.21
C GLU A 8 5.79 3.48 12.41
N SER A 9 5.50 2.52 11.52
CA SER A 9 6.12 1.20 11.52
C SER A 9 6.02 0.56 10.13
N MET A 10 6.87 -0.44 9.86
CA MET A 10 6.75 -1.25 8.64
C MET A 10 7.42 -2.61 8.80
N THR A 11 7.13 -3.53 7.88
CA THR A 11 7.83 -4.80 7.81
C THR A 11 9.32 -4.58 7.53
N GLU A 12 10.17 -5.25 8.32
CA GLU A 12 11.63 -5.21 8.18
C GLU A 12 12.09 -5.42 6.73
N GLY A 13 12.92 -4.50 6.24
CA GLY A 13 13.48 -4.46 4.89
C GLY A 13 12.74 -3.52 3.94
N LEU A 14 11.66 -2.87 4.39
CA LEU A 14 10.92 -1.86 3.62
C LEU A 14 11.41 -0.42 3.84
N GLU A 15 12.21 -0.17 4.88
CA GLU A 15 12.62 1.18 5.33
C GLU A 15 13.35 1.97 4.24
N SER A 16 14.13 1.27 3.40
CA SER A 16 14.85 1.87 2.26
C SER A 16 14.04 1.90 0.95
N LYS A 17 12.86 1.26 0.94
CA LYS A 17 12.02 1.03 -0.25
C LYS A 17 10.75 1.88 -0.25
N VAL A 18 10.26 2.27 0.92
CA VAL A 18 9.09 3.15 1.05
C VAL A 18 9.53 4.60 0.97
N ARG A 19 8.89 5.38 0.09
CA ARG A 19 9.21 6.79 -0.15
C ARG A 19 7.93 7.57 -0.41
N GLN A 20 7.96 8.87 -0.14
CA GLN A 20 6.88 9.79 -0.47
C GLN A 20 7.26 10.67 -1.65
N ASP A 21 6.32 10.91 -2.56
CA ASP A 21 6.45 11.84 -3.71
C ASP A 21 5.29 12.85 -3.71
N LEU A 22 4.92 13.31 -2.52
CA LEU A 22 3.86 14.32 -2.35
C LEU A 22 4.44 15.72 -2.48
N LYS A 23 3.69 16.63 -3.12
CA LYS A 23 4.08 18.04 -3.31
C LYS A 23 3.50 18.97 -2.24
N PHE A 24 2.46 18.53 -1.54
CA PHE A 24 1.74 19.25 -0.49
C PHE A 24 1.02 18.25 0.42
N LYS A 25 0.61 18.69 1.62
CA LYS A 25 -0.19 17.88 2.53
C LYS A 25 -1.55 17.54 1.91
N THR A 26 -1.90 16.27 1.85
CA THR A 26 -3.17 15.80 1.27
C THR A 26 -3.52 14.42 1.80
N GLY A 27 -4.80 14.17 2.06
CA GLY A 27 -5.35 12.82 2.27
C GLY A 27 -5.66 12.09 0.95
N ASN A 28 -5.58 12.80 -0.18
CA ASN A 28 -5.81 12.25 -1.52
C ASN A 28 -4.48 11.90 -2.16
N PHE A 29 -4.02 10.67 -1.94
CA PHE A 29 -2.88 10.11 -2.63
C PHE A 29 -3.08 8.62 -2.90
N VAL A 30 -2.27 8.11 -3.82
CA VAL A 30 -2.32 6.72 -4.28
C VAL A 30 -1.07 6.01 -3.81
N TRP A 31 -1.23 4.78 -3.30
CA TRP A 31 -0.11 3.90 -3.06
C TRP A 31 0.33 3.25 -4.37
N LYS A 32 1.60 3.45 -4.75
CA LYS A 32 2.24 2.76 -5.87
C LYS A 32 3.18 1.69 -5.35
N ILE A 33 2.95 0.44 -5.73
CA ILE A 33 3.70 -0.71 -5.23
C ILE A 33 4.28 -1.46 -6.43
N LYS A 34 5.62 -1.45 -6.56
CA LYS A 34 6.33 -2.13 -7.64
C LYS A 34 6.88 -3.47 -7.18
N PHE A 35 6.54 -4.52 -7.91
CA PHE A 35 7.07 -5.87 -7.71
C PHE A 35 8.20 -6.13 -8.72
N ASN A 36 9.19 -6.91 -8.32
CA ASN A 36 10.32 -7.29 -9.17
C ASN A 36 10.03 -8.51 -10.05
N ILE A 37 8.86 -9.14 -9.88
CA ILE A 37 8.39 -10.32 -10.62
C ILE A 37 6.94 -10.07 -11.04
N PRO A 38 6.52 -10.49 -12.25
CA PRO A 38 5.12 -10.44 -12.66
C PRO A 38 4.19 -11.19 -11.72
N LEU A 39 3.07 -10.56 -11.37
CA LEU A 39 2.05 -11.10 -10.48
C LEU A 39 0.93 -11.81 -11.26
N ASP A 40 0.25 -12.74 -10.60
CA ASP A 40 -1.04 -13.24 -11.10
C ASP A 40 -2.12 -12.16 -10.84
N PRO A 41 -2.70 -11.55 -11.90
CA PRO A 41 -3.71 -10.50 -11.75
C PRO A 41 -4.92 -10.93 -10.91
N LYS A 42 -5.26 -12.23 -10.87
CA LYS A 42 -6.39 -12.75 -10.08
C LYS A 42 -6.18 -12.60 -8.58
N THR A 43 -4.91 -12.56 -8.15
CA THR A 43 -4.54 -12.39 -6.75
C THR A 43 -4.39 -10.92 -6.34
N VAL A 44 -4.42 -10.00 -7.31
CA VAL A 44 -4.34 -8.56 -7.07
C VAL A 44 -5.74 -7.99 -6.87
N ASN A 45 -6.19 -7.99 -5.62
CA ASN A 45 -7.55 -7.58 -5.23
C ASN A 45 -7.59 -7.06 -3.80
N ASN A 46 -8.77 -6.57 -3.38
CA ASN A 46 -8.99 -5.91 -2.08
C ASN A 46 -9.01 -6.87 -0.87
N VAL A 47 -8.92 -8.18 -1.10
CA VAL A 47 -8.75 -9.17 -0.03
C VAL A 47 -7.27 -9.35 0.29
N ASN A 48 -6.40 -9.21 -0.71
CA ASN A 48 -4.97 -9.46 -0.59
C ASN A 48 -4.14 -8.18 -0.46
N LEU A 49 -4.63 -7.05 -0.98
CA LEU A 49 -4.03 -5.74 -0.84
C LEU A 49 -5.10 -4.75 -0.37
N TYR A 50 -4.96 -4.21 0.83
CA TYR A 50 -5.97 -3.34 1.40
C TYR A 50 -5.37 -2.40 2.44
N VAL A 51 -6.07 -1.29 2.69
CA VAL A 51 -5.73 -0.35 3.75
C VAL A 51 -6.77 -0.46 4.86
N THR A 52 -6.33 -0.46 6.11
CA THR A 52 -7.21 -0.40 7.28
C THR A 52 -6.90 0.82 8.13
N SER A 53 -7.88 1.30 8.88
CA SER A 53 -7.63 2.13 10.07
C SER A 53 -7.06 1.29 11.22
N MET A 54 -6.61 1.93 12.30
CA MET A 54 -6.06 1.23 13.48
C MET A 54 -7.06 0.32 14.20
N ASN A 55 -8.36 0.53 14.04
CA ASN A 55 -9.41 -0.37 14.53
C ASN A 55 -9.67 -1.58 13.60
N LEU A 56 -8.78 -1.81 12.62
CA LEU A 56 -8.83 -2.89 11.63
C LEU A 56 -10.03 -2.84 10.68
N SER A 57 -10.72 -1.71 10.58
CA SER A 57 -11.76 -1.50 9.56
C SER A 57 -11.12 -1.26 8.19
N PRO A 58 -11.47 -2.02 7.14
CA PRO A 58 -10.94 -1.80 5.80
C PRO A 58 -11.53 -0.53 5.17
N LEU A 59 -10.68 0.22 4.46
CA LEU A 59 -11.07 1.36 3.64
C LEU A 59 -11.50 0.86 2.25
N ARG A 60 -12.48 1.56 1.67
CA ARG A 60 -12.85 1.32 0.28
C ARG A 60 -11.76 1.86 -0.63
N THR A 61 -11.25 1.02 -1.52
CA THR A 61 -10.16 1.34 -2.44
C THR A 61 -10.46 0.82 -3.85
N ALA A 62 -9.99 1.53 -4.87
CA ALA A 62 -9.83 1.01 -6.21
C ALA A 62 -8.40 0.45 -6.36
N ILE A 63 -8.29 -0.73 -6.97
CA ILE A 63 -7.01 -1.40 -7.20
C ILE A 63 -6.81 -1.58 -8.70
N ARG A 64 -5.65 -1.16 -9.19
CA ARG A 64 -5.27 -1.32 -10.60
C ARG A 64 -3.91 -2.00 -10.67
N TYR A 65 -3.77 -2.99 -11.53
CA TYR A 65 -2.50 -3.66 -11.78
C TYR A 65 -2.03 -3.38 -13.20
N ASN A 66 -0.86 -2.77 -13.34
CA ASN A 66 -0.14 -2.64 -14.59
C ASN A 66 0.86 -3.80 -14.72
N SER A 67 0.51 -4.82 -15.51
CA SER A 67 1.35 -6.00 -15.73
C SER A 67 2.60 -5.74 -16.58
N LEU A 68 2.67 -4.63 -17.31
CA LEU A 68 3.86 -4.24 -18.07
C LEU A 68 4.94 -3.68 -17.14
N GLU A 69 4.53 -2.90 -16.14
CA GLU A 69 5.43 -2.25 -15.17
C GLU A 69 5.59 -3.02 -13.85
N ASN A 70 4.81 -4.09 -13.67
CA ASN A 70 4.64 -4.81 -12.40
C ASN A 70 4.30 -3.87 -11.24
N GLU A 71 3.45 -2.88 -11.50
CA GLU A 71 3.05 -1.86 -10.55
C GLU A 71 1.57 -2.00 -10.20
N ILE A 72 1.27 -1.95 -8.90
CA ILE A 72 -0.09 -1.86 -8.37
C ILE A 72 -0.32 -0.44 -7.90
N GLU A 73 -1.48 0.12 -8.27
CA GLU A 73 -2.03 1.34 -7.70
C GLU A 73 -3.17 0.98 -6.75
N ILE A 74 -3.13 1.51 -5.52
CA ILE A 74 -4.22 1.43 -4.55
C ILE A 74 -4.67 2.86 -4.25
N GLU A 75 -5.84 3.20 -4.76
CA GLU A 75 -6.46 4.52 -4.69
C GLU A 75 -7.60 4.47 -3.66
N PRO A 76 -7.54 5.22 -2.56
CA PRO A 76 -8.65 5.28 -1.62
C PRO A 76 -9.85 6.00 -2.27
N LEU A 77 -11.06 5.48 -2.06
CA LEU A 77 -12.28 6.11 -2.61
C LEU A 77 -12.70 7.35 -1.82
N GLU A 78 -12.17 7.50 -0.61
CA GLU A 78 -12.35 8.65 0.27
C GLU A 78 -10.98 9.12 0.75
N PRO A 79 -10.74 10.44 0.89
CA PRO A 79 -9.48 10.96 1.42
C PRO A 79 -9.15 10.35 2.79
N TYR A 80 -7.87 10.05 3.03
CA TYR A 80 -7.40 9.77 4.39
C TYR A 80 -7.64 10.97 5.31
N ALA A 81 -8.12 10.73 6.52
CA ALA A 81 -8.34 11.78 7.50
C ALA A 81 -7.01 12.26 8.09
N GLN A 82 -6.95 13.56 8.43
CA GLN A 82 -5.80 14.16 9.08
C GLN A 82 -5.65 13.64 10.51
N ASN A 83 -4.40 13.51 10.96
CA ASN A 83 -4.02 13.01 12.29
C ASN A 83 -4.48 11.57 12.58
N GLU A 84 -4.91 10.81 11.58
CA GLU A 84 -5.23 9.39 11.70
C GLU A 84 -4.12 8.49 11.15
N SER A 85 -3.95 7.35 11.83
CA SER A 85 -3.03 6.29 11.42
C SER A 85 -3.77 5.18 10.68
N TYR A 86 -3.11 4.66 9.66
CA TYR A 86 -3.60 3.60 8.78
C TYR A 86 -2.53 2.56 8.56
N ILE A 87 -2.94 1.37 8.11
CA ILE A 87 -2.05 0.26 7.78
C ILE A 87 -2.33 -0.17 6.36
N LEU A 88 -1.34 -0.04 5.47
CA LEU A 88 -1.33 -0.73 4.19
C LEU A 88 -0.92 -2.19 4.43
N ASN A 89 -1.73 -3.12 3.96
CA ASN A 89 -1.54 -4.56 4.10
C ASN A 89 -1.36 -5.22 2.74
N ILE A 90 -0.33 -6.05 2.60
CA ILE A 90 -0.11 -6.94 1.45
C ILE A 90 0.09 -8.35 2.00
N THR A 91 -0.86 -9.25 1.71
CA THR A 91 -0.83 -10.61 2.24
C THR A 91 0.06 -11.53 1.39
N THR A 92 0.40 -12.69 1.93
CA THR A 92 1.12 -13.74 1.18
C THR A 92 0.29 -14.40 0.09
N LYS A 93 -1.02 -14.10 0.00
CA LYS A 93 -1.90 -14.60 -1.06
C LYS A 93 -1.77 -13.81 -2.37
N VAL A 94 -1.02 -12.70 -2.38
CA VAL A 94 -0.50 -12.12 -3.62
C VAL A 94 0.59 -13.06 -4.15
N THR A 95 0.40 -13.59 -5.36
CA THR A 95 1.35 -14.55 -5.95
C THR A 95 1.94 -14.04 -7.25
N SER A 96 3.14 -14.53 -7.58
CA SER A 96 3.68 -14.40 -8.92
C SER A 96 2.79 -15.13 -9.95
N LEU A 97 3.00 -14.85 -11.24
CA LEU A 97 2.34 -15.59 -12.33
C LEU A 97 2.60 -17.11 -12.27
N GLY A 98 3.75 -17.51 -11.70
CA GLY A 98 4.10 -18.91 -11.45
C GLY A 98 3.54 -19.50 -10.15
N GLY A 99 2.64 -18.78 -9.46
CA GLY A 99 1.98 -19.24 -8.23
C GLY A 99 2.82 -19.14 -6.96
N GLN A 100 3.99 -18.50 -7.00
CA GLN A 100 4.84 -18.36 -5.81
C GLN A 100 4.34 -17.20 -4.94
N PRO A 101 4.07 -17.42 -3.64
CA PRO A 101 3.61 -16.37 -2.73
C PRO A 101 4.75 -15.46 -2.26
N LEU A 102 4.40 -14.33 -1.66
CA LEU A 102 5.35 -13.57 -0.84
C LEU A 102 5.84 -14.40 0.35
N LYS A 103 7.12 -14.25 0.71
CA LYS A 103 7.74 -14.98 1.83
C LYS A 103 7.10 -14.68 3.19
N LYS A 104 6.67 -13.44 3.39
CA LYS A 104 6.00 -12.93 4.58
C LYS A 104 5.00 -11.84 4.17
N PRO A 105 3.94 -11.58 4.93
CA PRO A 105 3.09 -10.41 4.68
C PRO A 105 3.93 -9.13 4.81
N LEU A 106 3.54 -8.10 4.07
CA LEU A 106 4.15 -6.79 4.12
C LEU A 106 3.12 -5.79 4.66
N GLN A 107 3.57 -4.95 5.59
CA GLN A 107 2.77 -3.91 6.20
C GLN A 107 3.55 -2.59 6.24
N VAL A 108 2.84 -1.49 6.04
CA VAL A 108 3.33 -0.12 6.26
C VAL A 108 2.26 0.61 7.06
N GLN A 109 2.61 1.00 8.29
CA GLN A 109 1.80 1.88 9.11
C GLN A 109 2.21 3.33 8.83
N PHE A 110 1.23 4.16 8.54
CA PHE A 110 1.46 5.56 8.19
C PHE A 110 0.38 6.45 8.79
N LYS A 111 0.75 7.70 9.05
CA LYS A 111 -0.14 8.73 9.56
C LYS A 111 -0.12 9.96 8.66
N ILE A 112 -1.28 10.57 8.48
CA ILE A 112 -1.40 11.86 7.80
C ILE A 112 -1.11 12.96 8.81
N ASP A 113 0.00 13.67 8.63
CA ASP A 113 0.31 14.84 9.47
C ASP A 113 -0.67 15.98 9.18
N GLY A 114 -1.32 16.49 10.23
CA GLY A 114 -2.10 17.73 10.20
C GLY A 114 -1.25 18.95 9.88
#